data_AF-A0A2E1I517-F1
#
_entry.id   AF-A0A2E1I517-F1
#
_cell.length_a   1.000
_cell.length_b   1.000
_cell.length_c   1.000
_cell.angle_alpha   90.00
_cell.angle_beta   90.00
_cell.angle_gamma   90.00
#
_symmetry.space_group_name_H-M   'P 1'
#
loop_
_entity.id
_entity.type
_entity.pdbx_description
1 polymer ?
#
loop_
_entity_poly.entity_id
_entity_poly.type
_entity_poly.pdbx_seq_one_letter_code
_entity_poly.pdbx_strand_id
1 'polypeptide(L)'
;MRFKLIFIILFFFSSCTNGYKNSVKTSLSNSGFAYIYDENDYLNKIVSRKFDNNNLLISHNSLRRGAIIKLSNPHNKKSVLLKNSYKSNYPNFYQILITEAVANKLDLNLDEPYVEIQEIKKNKSFIAGTAKTF
;
A
#
# COMPACT_ATOMS: atom_id res chain seq x y z
N MET A 1 -60.12 -0.92 -21.10
CA MET A 1 -59.02 -1.67 -20.45
C MET A 1 -57.77 -1.76 -21.35
N ARG A 2 -57.27 -0.65 -21.87
CA ARG A 2 -56.10 -0.64 -22.80
C ARG A 2 -54.83 -0.03 -22.19
N PHE A 3 -54.94 0.66 -21.04
CA PHE A 3 -53.82 1.36 -20.39
C PHE A 3 -53.36 0.72 -19.06
N LYS A 4 -54.00 -0.35 -18.59
CA LYS A 4 -53.60 -1.04 -17.34
C LYS A 4 -52.17 -1.60 -17.41
N LEU A 5 -51.74 -2.03 -18.60
CA LEU A 5 -50.39 -2.55 -18.85
C LEU A 5 -49.31 -1.45 -18.79
N ILE A 6 -49.66 -0.21 -19.13
CA ILE A 6 -48.75 0.94 -19.11
C ILE A 6 -48.39 1.35 -17.67
N PHE A 7 -49.34 1.28 -16.74
CA PHE A 7 -49.07 1.54 -15.32
C PHE A 7 -48.15 0.48 -14.69
N ILE A 8 -48.24 -0.78 -15.14
CA ILE A 8 -47.35 -1.85 -14.71
C ILE A 8 -45.92 -1.63 -15.21
N ILE A 9 -45.76 -1.20 -16.46
CA ILE A 9 -44.44 -0.90 -17.05
C ILE A 9 -43.79 0.30 -16.36
N LEU A 10 -44.54 1.35 -16.00
CA LEU A 10 -44.01 2.52 -15.31
C LEU A 10 -43.45 2.18 -13.92
N PHE A 11 -43.99 1.18 -13.24
CA PHE A 11 -43.53 0.76 -11.91
C PHE A 11 -42.13 0.13 -11.96
N PHE A 12 -41.77 -0.57 -13.04
CA PHE A 12 -40.46 -1.22 -13.18
C PHE A 12 -39.30 -0.26 -13.51
N PHE A 13 -39.57 0.95 -14.00
CA PHE A 13 -38.52 1.95 -14.29
C PHE A 13 -38.17 2.86 -13.11
N SER A 14 -38.81 2.69 -11.95
CA SER A 14 -38.65 3.58 -10.79
C SER A 14 -37.38 3.37 -9.96
N SER A 15 -36.51 2.42 -10.33
CA SER A 15 -35.31 2.08 -9.53
C SER A 15 -34.00 2.43 -10.24
N CYS A 16 -33.68 3.72 -10.33
CA CYS A 16 -32.30 4.18 -10.54
C CYS A 16 -31.76 4.75 -9.22
N THR A 17 -30.98 3.96 -8.48
CA THR A 17 -30.17 4.47 -7.37
C THR A 17 -28.79 4.84 -7.90
N ASN A 18 -28.45 6.12 -7.87
CA ASN A 18 -27.08 6.58 -8.16
C ASN A 18 -26.21 6.45 -6.90
N GLY A 19 -25.96 5.21 -6.48
CA GLY A 19 -25.01 4.89 -5.43
C GLY A 19 -23.56 4.97 -5.90
N TYR A 20 -23.18 5.97 -6.72
CA TYR A 20 -21.81 6.13 -7.17
C TYR A 20 -20.99 6.79 -6.08
N LYS A 21 -20.61 6.03 -5.05
CA LYS A 21 -19.50 6.41 -4.18
C LYS A 21 -18.24 6.37 -5.04
N ASN A 22 -17.83 7.53 -5.55
CA ASN A 22 -16.46 7.76 -5.98
C ASN A 22 -15.55 7.54 -4.75
N SER A 23 -15.24 6.28 -4.44
CA SER A 23 -14.17 5.98 -3.51
C SER A 23 -12.89 6.36 -4.21
N VAL A 24 -12.44 7.58 -3.97
CA VAL A 24 -11.10 8.00 -4.36
C VAL A 24 -10.17 6.98 -3.73
N LYS A 25 -9.56 6.10 -4.54
CA LYS A 25 -8.57 5.12 -4.07
C LYS A 25 -7.39 5.89 -3.49
N THR A 26 -7.42 6.12 -2.19
CA THR A 26 -6.33 6.75 -1.45
C THR A 26 -5.05 5.94 -1.68
N SER A 27 -3.91 6.63 -1.64
CA SER A 27 -2.63 5.90 -1.62
C SER A 27 -2.52 5.23 -0.28
N LEU A 28 -1.94 4.04 -0.25
CA LEU A 28 -1.55 3.46 1.03
C LEU A 28 -0.57 4.41 1.72
N SER A 29 -0.88 4.77 2.96
CA SER A 29 -0.01 5.51 3.87
C SER A 29 -0.17 4.84 5.22
N ASN A 30 0.88 4.19 5.71
CA ASN A 30 0.85 3.52 7.00
C ASN A 30 2.22 3.61 7.67
N SER A 31 2.26 3.42 8.98
CA SER A 31 3.49 3.31 9.74
C SER A 31 3.48 2.04 10.60
N GLY A 32 4.65 1.52 10.93
CA GLY A 32 4.78 0.33 11.76
C GLY A 32 6.13 -0.35 11.62
N PHE A 33 6.25 -1.52 12.22
CA PHE A 33 7.49 -2.30 12.18
C PHE A 33 7.68 -2.99 10.82
N ALA A 34 8.92 -2.97 10.34
CA ALA A 34 9.38 -3.70 9.19
C ALA A 34 9.95 -5.06 9.59
N TYR A 35 9.73 -6.07 8.77
CA TYR A 35 10.35 -7.38 8.92
C TYR A 35 11.68 -7.38 8.16
N ILE A 36 12.78 -7.58 8.87
CA ILE A 36 14.11 -7.70 8.25
C ILE A 36 14.28 -9.15 7.77
N TYR A 37 14.53 -9.32 6.49
CA TYR A 37 14.68 -10.63 5.87
C TYR A 37 15.96 -11.34 6.31
N ASP A 38 15.83 -12.60 6.71
CA ASP A 38 16.93 -13.54 6.89
C ASP A 38 16.80 -14.74 5.94
N GLU A 39 17.93 -15.34 5.54
CA GLU A 39 17.88 -16.53 4.67
C GLU A 39 17.18 -17.72 5.35
N ASN A 40 17.29 -17.85 6.67
CA ASN A 40 16.60 -18.89 7.44
C ASN A 40 15.08 -18.73 7.38
N ASP A 41 14.55 -17.52 7.19
CA ASP A 41 13.11 -17.29 7.06
C ASP A 41 12.54 -17.97 5.82
N TYR A 42 13.32 -18.02 4.74
CA TYR A 42 12.95 -18.72 3.53
C TYR A 42 13.03 -20.25 3.72
N LEU A 43 14.10 -20.74 4.37
CA LEU A 43 14.28 -22.15 4.66
C LEU A 43 13.16 -22.69 5.58
N ASN A 44 12.77 -21.90 6.58
CA ASN A 44 11.69 -22.20 7.52
C ASN A 44 10.29 -21.90 6.96
N LYS A 45 10.19 -21.45 5.69
CA LYS A 45 8.93 -21.12 5.01
C LYS A 45 8.09 -20.03 5.69
N ILE A 46 8.72 -19.19 6.52
CA ILE A 46 8.10 -17.98 7.07
C ILE A 46 7.89 -16.97 5.95
N VAL A 47 8.89 -16.86 5.07
CA VAL A 47 8.86 -16.00 3.89
C VAL A 47 8.78 -16.87 2.63
N SER A 48 7.79 -16.60 1.78
CA SER A 48 7.51 -17.44 0.59
C SER A 48 8.55 -17.34 -0.54
N ARG A 49 9.39 -16.31 -0.56
CA ARG A 49 10.37 -16.05 -1.62
C ARG A 49 11.73 -15.68 -1.03
N LYS A 50 12.79 -16.13 -1.68
CA LYS A 50 14.17 -15.74 -1.36
C LYS A 50 14.45 -14.31 -1.80
N PHE A 51 15.09 -13.53 -0.93
CA PHE A 51 15.62 -12.20 -1.23
C PHE A 51 17.14 -12.21 -1.13
N ASP A 52 17.81 -11.28 -1.79
CA ASP A 52 19.24 -11.05 -1.64
C ASP A 52 19.43 -9.85 -0.72
N ASN A 53 20.03 -10.08 0.45
CA ASN A 53 20.21 -9.07 1.49
C ASN A 53 21.12 -7.91 1.10
N ASN A 54 21.96 -8.09 0.07
CA ASN A 54 22.85 -7.04 -0.44
C ASN A 54 22.12 -6.03 -1.33
N ASN A 55 20.96 -6.40 -1.87
CA ASN A 55 20.21 -5.59 -2.80
C ASN A 55 19.11 -4.79 -2.08
N LEU A 56 18.84 -3.57 -2.55
CA LEU A 56 17.76 -2.72 -2.00
C LEU A 56 16.37 -3.22 -2.42
N LEU A 57 15.88 -4.28 -1.77
CA LEU A 57 14.62 -4.94 -2.09
C LEU A 57 13.61 -4.81 -0.96
N ILE A 58 12.34 -4.64 -1.34
CA ILE A 58 11.20 -4.58 -0.42
C ILE A 58 10.04 -5.43 -0.96
N SER A 59 9.19 -5.91 -0.05
CA SER A 59 7.98 -6.66 -0.34
C SER A 59 6.82 -6.21 0.54
N HIS A 60 5.73 -5.79 -0.11
CA HIS A 60 4.48 -5.42 0.56
C HIS A 60 3.31 -6.25 0.02
N ASN A 61 2.58 -6.93 0.93
CA ASN A 61 1.52 -7.89 0.56
C ASN A 61 0.35 -7.26 -0.22
N SER A 62 -0.16 -6.13 0.27
CA SER A 62 -1.33 -5.46 -0.30
C SER A 62 -1.04 -4.71 -1.61
N LEU A 63 0.21 -4.33 -1.86
CA LEU A 63 0.58 -3.52 -3.03
C LEU A 63 0.96 -4.42 -4.20
N ARG A 64 0.65 -4.00 -5.42
CA ARG A 64 1.03 -4.74 -6.63
C ARG A 64 2.56 -4.73 -6.81
N ARG A 65 3.09 -5.75 -7.49
CA ARG A 65 4.49 -5.75 -7.93
C ARG A 65 4.76 -4.52 -8.80
N GLY A 66 5.91 -3.90 -8.61
CA GLY A 66 6.32 -2.68 -9.31
C GLY A 66 5.66 -1.38 -8.83
N ALA A 67 4.79 -1.43 -7.82
CA ALA A 67 4.32 -0.21 -7.15
C ALA A 67 5.51 0.54 -6.54
N ILE A 68 5.53 1.86 -6.67
CA ILE A 68 6.60 2.70 -6.10
C ILE A 68 6.19 3.02 -4.67
N ILE A 69 7.07 2.71 -3.73
CA ILE A 69 6.87 2.89 -2.30
C ILE A 69 7.99 3.79 -1.82
N LYS A 70 7.62 4.89 -1.17
CA LYS A 70 8.53 5.67 -0.36
C LYS A 70 8.57 5.04 1.03
N LEU A 71 9.75 4.61 1.44
CA LEU A 71 10.02 4.22 2.82
C LEU A 71 10.76 5.35 3.52
N SER A 72 10.35 5.71 4.72
CA SER A 72 11.06 6.68 5.57
C SER A 72 11.29 6.15 6.97
N ASN A 73 12.45 6.48 7.52
CA ASN A 73 12.70 6.37 8.94
C ASN A 73 12.20 7.66 9.62
N PRO A 74 11.20 7.61 10.51
CA PRO A 74 10.65 8.80 11.13
C PRO A 74 11.61 9.48 12.11
N HIS A 75 12.57 8.74 12.68
CA HIS A 75 13.53 9.29 13.65
C HIS A 75 14.56 10.21 13.00
N ASN A 76 15.18 9.76 11.90
CA ASN A 76 16.26 10.49 11.24
C ASN A 76 15.84 11.16 9.91
N LYS A 77 14.58 11.00 9.50
CA LYS A 77 13.98 11.53 8.26
C LYS A 77 14.63 11.02 6.97
N LYS A 78 15.54 10.03 7.02
CA LYS A 78 16.10 9.39 5.84
C LYS A 78 14.97 8.65 5.12
N SER A 79 14.98 8.71 3.79
CA SER A 79 13.96 8.06 2.98
C SER A 79 14.53 7.49 1.69
N VAL A 80 13.87 6.47 1.17
CA VAL A 80 14.24 5.79 -0.07
C VAL A 80 12.99 5.49 -0.88
N LEU A 81 13.09 5.65 -2.20
CA LEU A 81 12.04 5.26 -3.15
C LEU A 81 12.42 3.94 -3.79
N LEU A 82 11.65 2.90 -3.50
CA LEU A 82 11.88 1.55 -4.03
C LEU A 82 10.61 1.02 -4.69
N LYS A 83 10.80 0.09 -5.62
CA LYS A 83 9.67 -0.65 -6.19
C LYS A 83 9.35 -1.82 -5.28
N ASN A 84 8.09 -2.19 -5.20
CA ASN A 84 7.67 -3.48 -4.64
C ASN A 84 8.21 -4.60 -5.53
N SER A 85 9.39 -5.14 -5.19
CA SER A 85 10.14 -6.06 -6.05
C SER A 85 9.35 -7.33 -6.32
N TYR A 86 8.74 -7.86 -5.25
CA TYR A 86 8.04 -9.11 -5.23
C TYR A 86 6.86 -9.05 -4.25
N LYS A 87 5.85 -9.88 -4.48
CA LYS A 87 4.93 -10.28 -3.41
C LYS A 87 5.54 -11.49 -2.72
N SER A 88 5.68 -11.42 -1.41
CA SER A 88 6.05 -12.54 -0.56
C SER A 88 5.29 -12.45 0.73
N ASN A 89 4.79 -13.57 1.23
CA ASN A 89 4.22 -13.65 2.57
C ASN A 89 5.31 -13.42 3.63
N TYR A 90 4.90 -12.87 4.77
CA TYR A 90 5.68 -12.61 5.97
C TYR A 90 4.69 -12.43 7.14
N PRO A 91 5.11 -12.48 8.41
CA PRO A 91 4.18 -12.43 9.54
C PRO A 91 3.33 -11.15 9.54
N ASN A 92 2.03 -11.30 9.81
CA ASN A 92 1.02 -10.25 9.67
C ASN A 92 1.21 -9.04 10.60
N PHE A 93 1.99 -9.20 11.67
CA PHE A 93 2.32 -8.10 12.60
C PHE A 93 3.10 -6.98 11.89
N TYR A 94 3.97 -7.35 10.96
CA TYR A 94 4.83 -6.41 10.26
C TYR A 94 4.09 -5.78 9.08
N GLN A 95 4.41 -4.52 8.81
CA GLN A 95 3.77 -3.78 7.72
C GLN A 95 4.42 -4.09 6.36
N ILE A 96 5.73 -4.30 6.36
CA ILE A 96 6.50 -4.53 5.14
C ILE A 96 7.71 -5.42 5.42
N LEU A 97 8.11 -6.23 4.45
CA LEU A 97 9.38 -6.94 4.47
C LEU A 97 10.45 -6.13 3.74
N ILE A 98 11.60 -5.96 4.36
CA ILE A 98 12.77 -5.27 3.82
C ILE A 98 14.00 -6.17 3.91
N THR A 99 14.95 -5.93 3.01
CA THR A 99 16.29 -6.53 3.06
C THR A 99 17.19 -5.76 4.00
N GLU A 100 18.25 -6.42 4.47
CA GLU A 100 19.25 -5.81 5.37
C GLU A 100 19.88 -4.54 4.75
N ALA A 101 20.21 -4.55 3.46
CA ALA A 101 20.72 -3.36 2.76
C ALA A 101 19.77 -2.15 2.86
N VAL A 102 18.44 -2.36 2.87
CA VAL A 102 17.46 -1.27 3.04
C VAL A 102 17.46 -0.75 4.47
N ALA A 103 17.53 -1.63 5.46
CA ALA A 103 17.62 -1.24 6.87
C ALA A 103 18.87 -0.40 7.14
N ASN A 104 20.02 -0.84 6.63
CA ASN A 104 21.29 -0.12 6.72
C ASN A 104 21.24 1.22 5.98
N LYS A 105 20.62 1.28 4.79
CA LYS A 105 20.50 2.52 4.01
C LYS A 105 19.66 3.58 4.71
N LEU A 106 18.60 3.16 5.40
CA LEU A 106 17.71 4.03 6.18
C LEU A 106 18.20 4.25 7.60
N ASP A 107 19.29 3.58 7.99
CA ASP A 107 19.89 3.67 9.32
C ASP A 107 18.82 3.39 10.39
N LEU A 108 18.17 2.23 10.23
CA LEU A 108 17.14 1.72 11.14
C LEU A 108 17.80 1.03 12.33
N ASN A 109 17.17 1.12 13.49
CA ASN A 109 17.50 0.25 14.60
C ASN A 109 17.04 -1.19 14.27
N LEU A 110 17.93 -2.17 14.36
CA LEU A 110 17.62 -3.56 14.03
C LEU A 110 16.70 -4.21 15.08
N ASP A 111 16.77 -3.76 16.34
CA ASP A 111 15.90 -4.25 17.41
C ASP A 111 14.46 -3.73 17.27
N GLU A 112 14.32 -2.50 16.77
CA GLU A 112 13.04 -1.82 16.59
C GLU A 112 12.97 -1.16 15.19
N PRO A 113 12.81 -1.95 14.12
CA PRO A 113 12.84 -1.44 12.74
C PRO A 113 11.54 -0.75 12.37
N TYR A 114 11.33 0.46 12.88
CA TYR A 114 10.11 1.23 12.65
C TYR A 114 10.21 2.10 11.39
N VAL A 115 9.21 2.01 10.52
CA VAL A 115 9.19 2.69 9.22
C VAL A 115 7.83 3.31 8.90
N GLU A 116 7.86 4.38 8.11
CA GLU A 116 6.71 4.95 7.44
C GLU A 116 6.69 4.53 5.97
N ILE A 117 5.53 4.15 5.48
CA ILE A 117 5.29 3.59 4.14
C ILE A 117 4.30 4.48 3.41
N GLN A 118 4.69 4.98 2.25
CA GLN A 118 3.81 5.78 1.39
C GLN A 118 3.85 5.27 -0.06
N GLU A 119 2.70 4.86 -0.59
CA GLU A 119 2.57 4.47 -2.00
C GLU A 119 2.54 5.71 -2.91
N ILE A 120 3.48 5.79 -3.84
CA ILE A 120 3.54 6.87 -4.84
C ILE A 120 2.82 6.43 -6.11
N LYS A 121 1.65 7.04 -6.37
CA LYS A 121 0.87 6.83 -7.59
C LYS A 121 1.18 7.95 -8.61
N LYS A 122 1.58 7.59 -9.83
CA LYS A 122 1.91 8.54 -10.90
C LYS A 122 0.73 9.38 -11.38
N ASN A 123 -0.50 8.84 -11.35
CA ASN A 123 -1.68 9.46 -11.97
C ASN A 123 -2.66 10.04 -10.95
N LYS A 124 -2.18 10.67 -9.89
CA LYS A 124 -3.08 11.39 -8.97
C LYS A 124 -3.24 12.83 -9.44
N SER A 125 -4.48 13.24 -9.70
CA SER A 125 -4.82 14.66 -9.84
C SER A 125 -4.59 15.34 -8.50
N PHE A 126 -3.77 16.39 -8.48
CA PHE A 126 -3.60 17.24 -7.32
C PHE A 126 -4.86 18.10 -7.16
N ILE A 127 -5.54 17.96 -6.03
CA ILE A 127 -6.67 18.83 -5.66
C ILE A 127 -6.10 19.88 -4.72
N ALA A 128 -6.01 21.12 -5.19
CA ALA A 128 -5.57 22.24 -4.36
C ALA A 128 -6.63 22.53 -3.30
N GLY A 129 -6.26 22.47 -2.01
CA GLY A 129 -7.10 22.97 -0.94
C GLY A 129 -7.10 24.50 -0.92
N THR A 130 -8.22 25.11 -0.56
CA THR A 130 -8.27 26.56 -0.34
C THR A 130 -7.55 26.92 0.96
N ALA A 131 -6.59 27.85 0.90
CA ALA A 131 -5.94 28.39 2.08
C ALA A 131 -6.82 29.49 2.69
N LYS A 132 -7.07 29.44 4.00
CA LYS A 132 -7.64 30.58 4.73
C LYS A 132 -6.51 31.53 5.09
N THR A 133 -6.51 32.72 4.54
CA THR A 133 -5.70 33.84 5.03
C THR A 133 -6.41 34.45 6.24
N PHE A 134 -5.68 34.62 7.35
CA PHE A 134 -6.17 35.26 8.58
C PHE A 134 -6.30 36.77 8.42
#